data_AF-A0A846DF61-F1
#
_entry.id   AF-A0A846DF61-F1
#
_cell.length_a   1.000
_cell.length_b   1.000
_cell.length_c   1.000
_cell.angle_alpha   90.00
_cell.angle_beta   90.00
_cell.angle_gamma   90.00
#
_symmetry.space_group_name_H-M   'P 1'
#
loop_
_entity.id
_entity.type
_entity.pdbx_description
1 polymer ?
#
loop_
_entity_poly.entity_id
_entity_poly.type
_entity_poly.pdbx_seq_one_letter_code
_entity_poly.pdbx_strand_id
1 'polypeptide(L)'
;MNSNYMKASETIFRNLIEGSKQFQVPLFQRPYCWEKSKLEALWDDIMNIYDGQVEGVYFLGSIVTQPILGTAEGISPYLIIDGQQRLTTLSILLASLRNKVNKEYSELADELHESYLINKFKKDEALYKVLPTQHDRDFYIKIIQDRNIEIDKDDAKTVKIYEAYTFFKLKLEKNKNLDFSKFKNVILEKLMLVNITSDNDDNPYLIFESLNMKGQELTQADLVRNYMFMKLPKEKQESLYNEIWMPLEENFKRNVEQNKKYSDELTNAFWYYLRKDGESINQKSVYQCLKKKIDKSNIDIVNELKDLTRFVKYYQCFNFPDQEEKNTTLKKYFKNFLRLDFKTSHIFLLNIYDKYESQELSLDDFEKILISLESYFVRRLFTGVSTRVLGTVFNNLYKESMKFESNSIVENFLKILRGYDKKKKWPEDEEFIQGIITKPIYTKNYSDRVKFILERLEQSLTKEKVDFQNLTNEHIMPQTLTNEWRSGLENNYEQIHKKWLHTLGNITLTAYNSELSNKSYSEKLEYIKKSNLSLNQYFRDKNNSVNLWNADTIKNRAEYLAKIAIKVWPR
;
A
#
# COMPACT_ATOMS: atom_id res chain seq x y z
N MET A 1 -6.16 49.49 -0.86
CA MET A 1 -6.85 48.24 -1.23
C MET A 1 -6.63 47.26 -0.10
N ASN A 2 -7.61 47.10 0.80
CA ASN A 2 -7.50 46.17 1.91
C ASN A 2 -7.61 44.75 1.35
N SER A 3 -6.51 44.01 1.34
CA SER A 3 -6.53 42.57 1.12
C SER A 3 -7.33 41.94 2.26
N ASN A 4 -8.49 41.36 1.97
CA ASN A 4 -9.19 40.54 2.94
C ASN A 4 -8.34 39.28 3.17
N TYR A 5 -7.85 39.12 4.39
CA TYR A 5 -7.15 37.92 4.85
C TYR A 5 -8.16 36.99 5.53
N MET A 6 -7.84 35.69 5.60
CA MET A 6 -8.60 34.71 6.40
C MET A 6 -9.00 35.27 7.77
N LYS A 7 -10.27 35.11 8.14
CA LYS A 7 -10.81 35.57 9.42
C LYS A 7 -10.84 34.41 10.39
N ALA A 8 -9.95 34.45 11.39
CA ALA A 8 -10.00 33.54 12.53
C ALA A 8 -10.79 34.19 13.66
N SER A 9 -11.81 33.48 14.16
CA SER A 9 -12.60 33.90 15.32
C SER A 9 -12.80 32.75 16.27
N GLU A 10 -12.62 33.00 17.57
CA GLU A 10 -13.04 32.08 18.62
C GLU A 10 -14.57 31.95 18.61
N THR A 11 -15.05 30.73 18.75
CA THR A 11 -16.48 30.43 18.78
C THR A 11 -16.73 29.19 19.64
N ILE A 12 -17.98 28.99 20.05
CA ILE A 12 -18.41 27.76 20.72
C ILE A 12 -19.18 26.90 19.72
N PHE A 13 -19.32 25.61 20.02
CA PHE A 13 -19.98 24.69 19.10
C PHE A 13 -21.42 25.11 18.76
N ARG A 14 -22.18 25.64 19.73
CA ARG A 14 -23.53 26.23 19.51
C ARG A 14 -23.52 27.25 18.36
N ASN A 15 -22.70 28.30 18.49
CA ASN A 15 -22.65 29.42 17.55
C ASN A 15 -22.20 28.99 16.15
N LEU A 16 -21.37 27.95 16.07
CA LEU A 16 -20.94 27.37 14.81
C LEU A 16 -22.11 26.72 14.07
N ILE A 17 -22.89 25.87 14.74
CA ILE A 17 -23.89 24.99 14.11
C ILE A 17 -25.32 25.56 14.06
N GLU A 18 -25.66 26.50 14.95
CA GLU A 18 -26.98 27.12 15.05
C GLU A 18 -27.29 28.04 13.84
N GLY A 19 -28.59 28.26 13.58
CA GLY A 19 -29.09 29.07 12.46
C GLY A 19 -29.22 28.27 11.15
N SER A 20 -29.54 28.94 10.03
CA SER A 20 -29.71 28.27 8.74
C SER A 20 -28.35 28.06 8.05
N LYS A 21 -27.53 27.15 8.59
CA LYS A 21 -26.17 26.85 8.10
C LYS A 21 -26.06 25.39 7.67
N GLN A 22 -25.15 25.12 6.75
CA GLN A 22 -24.79 23.76 6.38
C GLN A 22 -23.29 23.65 6.18
N PHE A 23 -22.68 22.56 6.64
CA PHE A 23 -21.26 22.28 6.52
C PHE A 23 -21.05 21.06 5.63
N GLN A 24 -20.52 21.27 4.43
CA GLN A 24 -20.34 20.26 3.41
C GLN A 24 -18.89 19.80 3.39
N VAL A 25 -18.67 18.50 3.57
CA VAL A 25 -17.36 17.88 3.38
C VAL A 25 -17.16 17.64 1.87
N PRO A 26 -16.10 18.20 1.26
CA PRO A 26 -15.83 17.95 -0.15
C PRO A 26 -15.55 16.47 -0.45
N LEU A 27 -15.95 16.04 -1.66
CA LEU A 27 -15.71 14.71 -2.25
C LEU A 27 -14.29 14.18 -2.06
N PHE A 28 -13.30 15.06 -2.15
CA PHE A 28 -11.90 14.68 -2.09
C PHE A 28 -11.38 14.45 -0.67
N GLN A 29 -12.10 14.84 0.38
CA GLN A 29 -11.61 14.58 1.74
C GLN A 29 -11.67 13.09 2.08
N ARG A 30 -10.84 12.65 3.04
CA ARG A 30 -10.89 11.27 3.51
C ARG A 30 -12.22 10.99 4.26
N PRO A 31 -12.77 9.77 4.16
CA PRO A 31 -13.88 9.33 4.99
C PRO A 31 -13.59 9.46 6.49
N TYR A 32 -14.63 9.30 7.30
CA TYR A 32 -14.54 9.31 8.74
C TYR A 32 -13.61 8.20 9.23
N CYS A 33 -12.61 8.58 10.03
CA CYS A 33 -11.50 7.70 10.39
C CYS A 33 -11.03 7.86 11.84
N TRP A 34 -11.82 8.52 12.70
CA TRP A 34 -11.49 8.58 14.13
C TRP A 34 -11.60 7.19 14.74
N GLU A 35 -10.54 6.80 15.44
CA GLU A 35 -10.47 5.54 16.17
C GLU A 35 -11.02 5.72 17.58
N LYS A 36 -11.36 4.59 18.22
CA LYS A 36 -11.88 4.55 19.59
C LYS A 36 -11.06 5.36 20.59
N SER A 37 -9.74 5.38 20.49
CA SER A 37 -8.85 6.18 21.35
C SER A 37 -9.15 7.69 21.30
N LYS A 38 -9.45 8.23 20.11
CA LYS A 38 -9.83 9.64 19.94
C LYS A 38 -11.24 9.91 20.45
N LEU A 39 -12.14 8.94 20.31
CA LEU A 39 -13.51 9.02 20.86
C LEU A 39 -13.49 9.00 22.40
N GLU A 40 -12.65 8.15 22.99
CA GLU A 40 -12.42 8.07 24.44
C GLU A 40 -11.84 9.39 24.96
N ALA A 41 -10.79 9.93 24.33
CA ALA A 41 -10.24 11.22 24.71
C ALA A 41 -11.29 12.34 24.71
N LEU A 42 -12.07 12.47 23.62
CA LEU A 42 -13.15 13.47 23.54
C LEU A 42 -14.21 13.26 24.62
N TRP A 43 -14.60 12.02 24.88
CA TRP A 43 -15.59 11.71 25.92
C TRP A 43 -15.07 12.10 27.31
N ASP A 44 -13.84 11.73 27.62
CA ASP A 44 -13.22 11.98 28.91
C ASP A 44 -13.03 13.50 29.13
N ASP A 45 -12.63 14.24 28.09
CA ASP A 45 -12.55 15.70 28.13
C ASP A 45 -13.91 16.36 28.45
N ILE A 46 -15.00 15.90 27.81
CA ILE A 46 -16.36 16.40 28.08
C ILE A 46 -16.79 16.05 29.51
N MET A 47 -16.50 14.83 29.98
CA MET A 47 -16.87 14.40 31.33
C MET A 47 -16.10 15.17 32.40
N ASN A 48 -14.82 15.46 32.20
CA ASN A 48 -14.02 16.26 33.13
C ASN A 48 -14.62 17.66 33.33
N ILE A 49 -15.15 18.28 32.27
CA ILE A 49 -15.86 19.57 32.37
C ILE A 49 -17.22 19.37 33.08
N TYR A 50 -17.96 18.32 32.72
CA TYR A 50 -19.27 18.02 33.31
C TYR A 50 -19.17 17.79 34.83
N ASP A 51 -18.15 17.07 35.28
CA ASP A 51 -17.89 16.76 36.68
C ASP A 51 -17.24 17.93 37.45
N GLY A 52 -16.94 19.04 36.77
CA GLY A 52 -16.33 20.22 37.36
C GLY A 52 -14.84 20.08 37.70
N GLN A 53 -14.16 19.08 37.12
CA GLN A 53 -12.71 18.89 37.27
C GLN A 53 -11.92 19.91 36.44
N VAL A 54 -12.53 20.44 35.37
CA VAL A 54 -11.99 21.50 34.54
C VAL A 54 -12.94 22.69 34.57
N GLU A 55 -12.48 23.83 35.07
CA GLU A 55 -13.21 25.09 35.03
C GLU A 55 -12.97 25.82 33.70
N GLY A 56 -14.02 26.32 33.07
CA GLY A 56 -13.94 27.14 31.85
C GLY A 56 -14.37 26.41 30.57
N VAL A 57 -13.79 26.82 29.44
CA VAL A 57 -14.05 26.24 28.11
C VAL A 57 -12.89 25.35 27.68
N TYR A 58 -13.19 24.23 27.04
CA TYR A 58 -12.22 23.30 26.50
C TYR A 58 -11.95 23.58 25.03
N PHE A 59 -10.68 23.74 24.67
CA PHE A 59 -10.28 23.99 23.29
C PHE A 59 -10.22 22.69 22.48
N LEU A 60 -11.16 22.53 21.54
CA LEU A 60 -11.26 21.34 20.70
C LEU A 60 -10.42 21.43 19.41
N GLY A 61 -9.83 22.59 19.11
CA GLY A 61 -9.05 22.85 17.90
C GLY A 61 -9.71 23.84 16.93
N SER A 62 -9.21 23.88 15.70
CA SER A 62 -9.67 24.80 14.65
C SER A 62 -10.50 24.10 13.58
N ILE A 63 -11.59 24.74 13.14
CA ILE A 63 -12.36 24.35 11.95
C ILE A 63 -12.11 25.40 10.89
N VAL A 64 -11.82 24.95 9.67
CA VAL A 64 -11.55 25.85 8.55
C VAL A 64 -12.65 25.66 7.52
N THR A 65 -13.31 26.75 7.16
CA THR A 65 -14.48 26.74 6.28
C THR A 65 -14.36 27.80 5.19
N GLN A 66 -15.06 27.59 4.09
CA GLN A 66 -15.21 28.58 3.02
C GLN A 66 -16.69 28.67 2.65
N PRO A 67 -17.29 29.87 2.60
CA PRO A 67 -18.67 30.01 2.17
C PRO A 67 -18.85 29.52 0.72
N ILE A 68 -20.00 28.92 0.42
CA ILE A 68 -20.38 28.60 -0.97
C ILE A 68 -21.39 29.67 -1.42
N LEU A 69 -20.97 30.53 -2.34
CA LEU A 69 -21.82 31.60 -2.88
C LEU A 69 -22.96 31.03 -3.75
N GLY A 70 -24.13 31.68 -3.70
CA GLY A 70 -25.18 31.50 -4.70
C GLY A 70 -26.35 30.58 -4.33
N THR A 71 -26.49 30.14 -3.08
CA THR A 71 -27.68 29.41 -2.65
C THR A 71 -28.84 30.37 -2.35
N ALA A 72 -29.73 30.56 -3.31
CA ALA A 72 -30.97 31.36 -3.20
C ALA A 72 -31.99 30.83 -2.18
N GLU A 73 -31.63 29.81 -1.39
CA GLU A 73 -32.54 29.07 -0.51
C GLU A 73 -32.44 29.48 0.97
N GLY A 74 -31.73 30.53 1.35
CA GLY A 74 -31.72 30.99 2.75
C GLY A 74 -31.01 30.05 3.74
N ILE A 75 -30.22 29.09 3.23
CA ILE A 75 -29.13 28.45 3.99
C ILE A 75 -27.82 29.12 3.58
N SER A 76 -26.92 29.27 4.54
CA SER A 76 -25.51 29.58 4.32
C SER A 76 -24.69 28.28 4.31
N PRO A 77 -24.43 27.68 3.14
CA PRO A 77 -23.55 26.53 3.02
C PRO A 77 -22.08 26.94 3.15
N TYR A 78 -21.31 26.08 3.80
CA TYR A 78 -19.88 26.21 4.02
C TYR A 78 -19.20 24.92 3.58
N LEU A 79 -18.21 25.03 2.72
CA LEU A 79 -17.29 23.96 2.43
C LEU A 79 -16.33 23.79 3.61
N ILE A 80 -16.25 22.59 4.17
CA ILE A 80 -15.26 22.28 5.21
C ILE A 80 -13.92 22.02 4.53
N ILE A 81 -12.92 22.84 4.89
CA ILE A 81 -11.54 22.67 4.47
C ILE A 81 -10.81 21.78 5.47
N ASP A 82 -10.88 22.06 6.76
CA ASP A 82 -10.29 21.23 7.82
C ASP A 82 -11.20 21.16 9.05
N GLY A 83 -11.03 20.12 9.86
CA GLY A 83 -11.84 19.85 11.05
C GLY A 83 -13.08 18.98 10.79
N GLN A 84 -13.21 18.39 9.59
CA GLN A 84 -14.33 17.54 9.21
C GLN A 84 -14.61 16.39 10.20
N GLN A 85 -13.57 15.75 10.72
CA GLN A 85 -13.70 14.62 11.64
C GLN A 85 -14.26 15.06 13.00
N ARG A 86 -13.82 16.23 13.50
CA ARG A 86 -14.29 16.81 14.75
C ARG A 86 -15.77 17.20 14.64
N LEU A 87 -16.12 17.93 13.58
CA LEU A 87 -17.50 18.38 13.36
C LEU A 87 -18.48 17.19 13.21
N THR A 88 -18.09 16.19 12.42
CA THR A 88 -18.89 14.97 12.24
C THR A 88 -19.06 14.21 13.56
N THR A 89 -18.00 14.07 14.36
CA THR A 89 -18.06 13.38 15.67
C THR A 89 -18.99 14.09 16.65
N LEU A 90 -18.90 15.42 16.76
CA LEU A 90 -19.78 16.19 17.63
C LEU A 90 -21.25 16.08 17.21
N SER A 91 -21.51 16.08 15.91
CA SER A 91 -22.86 15.86 15.38
C SER A 91 -23.40 14.46 15.71
N ILE A 92 -22.56 13.42 15.59
CA ILE A 92 -22.92 12.04 15.98
C ILE A 92 -23.18 11.94 17.50
N LEU A 93 -22.39 12.63 18.33
CA LEU A 93 -22.60 12.69 19.78
C LEU A 93 -23.95 13.34 20.12
N LEU A 94 -24.30 14.47 19.49
CA LEU A 94 -25.61 15.11 19.67
C LEU A 94 -26.76 14.20 19.21
N ALA A 95 -26.59 13.48 18.09
CA ALA A 95 -27.58 12.51 17.61
C ALA A 95 -27.76 11.33 18.60
N SER A 96 -26.67 10.86 19.20
CA SER A 96 -26.68 9.81 20.23
C SER A 96 -27.40 10.28 21.51
N LEU A 97 -27.12 11.52 21.94
CA LEU A 97 -27.79 12.15 23.07
C LEU A 97 -29.29 12.31 22.82
N ARG A 98 -29.67 12.83 21.65
CA ARG A 98 -31.06 12.93 21.20
C ARG A 98 -31.78 11.59 21.29
N ASN A 99 -31.19 10.52 20.74
CA ASN A 99 -31.82 9.20 20.73
C ASN A 99 -31.97 8.64 22.15
N LYS A 100 -31.00 8.91 23.04
CA LYS A 100 -31.09 8.53 24.45
C LYS A 100 -32.24 9.25 25.17
N VAL A 101 -32.44 10.54 24.91
CA VAL A 101 -33.48 11.34 25.60
C VAL A 101 -34.85 11.28 24.93
N ASN A 102 -34.96 10.83 23.66
CA ASN A 102 -36.20 10.80 22.88
C ASN A 102 -37.37 10.07 23.58
N LYS A 103 -37.08 9.09 24.43
CA LYS A 103 -38.11 8.33 25.17
C LYS A 103 -38.60 9.01 26.45
N GLU A 104 -37.79 9.89 27.04
CA GLU A 104 -38.00 10.44 28.39
C GLU A 104 -38.19 11.96 28.40
N TYR A 105 -37.63 12.67 27.42
CA TYR A 105 -37.63 14.14 27.33
C TYR A 105 -37.83 14.59 25.87
N SER A 106 -39.09 14.54 25.38
CA SER A 106 -39.45 14.89 24.01
C SER A 106 -38.96 16.27 23.59
N GLU A 107 -39.17 17.29 24.43
CA GLU A 107 -38.80 18.67 24.09
C GLU A 107 -37.29 18.84 23.89
N LEU A 108 -36.47 18.22 24.75
CA LEU A 108 -35.02 18.24 24.62
C LEU A 108 -34.56 17.49 23.37
N ALA A 109 -35.21 16.37 23.04
CA ALA A 109 -34.91 15.60 21.83
C ALA A 109 -35.25 16.41 20.57
N ASP A 110 -36.39 17.10 20.56
CA ASP A 110 -36.82 17.95 19.44
C ASP A 110 -35.92 19.17 19.31
N GLU A 111 -35.53 19.82 20.40
CA GLU A 111 -34.55 20.92 20.40
C GLU A 111 -33.22 20.47 19.78
N LEU A 112 -32.68 19.34 20.24
CA LEU A 112 -31.42 18.77 19.72
C LEU A 112 -31.51 18.48 18.23
N HIS A 113 -32.63 17.91 17.80
CA HIS A 113 -32.83 17.55 16.41
C HIS A 113 -32.98 18.78 15.52
N GLU A 114 -33.97 19.61 15.81
CA GLU A 114 -34.39 20.72 14.96
C GLU A 114 -33.42 21.90 14.94
N SER A 115 -32.67 22.12 16.03
CA SER A 115 -31.77 23.27 16.16
C SER A 115 -30.35 22.97 15.68
N TYR A 116 -29.87 21.74 15.93
CA TYR A 116 -28.44 21.41 15.80
C TYR A 116 -28.11 20.28 14.83
N LEU A 117 -29.07 19.44 14.43
CA LEU A 117 -28.83 18.32 13.51
C LEU A 117 -29.42 18.55 12.11
N ILE A 118 -30.57 19.23 12.03
CA ILE A 118 -31.25 19.51 10.76
C ILE A 118 -31.55 21.00 10.55
N ASN A 119 -31.78 21.38 9.29
CA ASN A 119 -32.41 22.62 8.87
C ASN A 119 -33.89 22.33 8.60
N LYS A 120 -34.73 22.45 9.63
CA LYS A 120 -36.15 22.01 9.65
C LYS A 120 -36.97 22.34 8.40
N PHE A 121 -36.75 23.50 7.79
CA PHE A 121 -37.53 23.99 6.64
C PHE A 121 -36.95 23.59 5.27
N LYS A 122 -36.01 22.64 5.26
CA LYS A 122 -35.26 22.21 4.07
C LYS A 122 -35.49 20.74 3.76
N LYS A 123 -35.14 20.34 2.55
CA LYS A 123 -35.35 18.99 2.01
C LYS A 123 -34.04 18.43 1.48
N ASP A 124 -34.04 17.13 1.20
CA ASP A 124 -32.91 16.42 0.61
C ASP A 124 -31.61 16.68 1.37
N GLU A 125 -30.49 16.87 0.68
CA GLU A 125 -29.20 17.12 1.33
C GLU A 125 -29.21 18.42 2.15
N ALA A 126 -29.97 19.44 1.74
CA ALA A 126 -30.09 20.72 2.44
C ALA A 126 -30.72 20.60 3.84
N LEU A 127 -31.41 19.48 4.12
CA LEU A 127 -31.96 19.16 5.44
C LEU A 127 -30.87 19.01 6.50
N TYR A 128 -29.67 18.53 6.18
CA TYR A 128 -28.67 18.16 7.19
C TYR A 128 -27.70 19.30 7.47
N LYS A 129 -27.36 19.51 8.75
CA LYS A 129 -26.39 20.52 9.18
C LYS A 129 -24.96 20.19 8.76
N VAL A 130 -24.62 18.91 8.78
CA VAL A 130 -23.32 18.40 8.33
C VAL A 130 -23.59 17.40 7.22
N LEU A 131 -22.86 17.51 6.11
CA LEU A 131 -22.85 16.53 5.03
C LEU A 131 -21.45 15.93 4.96
N PRO A 132 -21.23 14.72 5.50
CA PRO A 132 -19.98 13.98 5.35
C PRO A 132 -19.68 13.60 3.89
N THR A 133 -18.52 12.97 3.69
CA THR A 133 -18.14 12.38 2.40
C THR A 133 -19.20 11.37 1.92
N GLN A 134 -19.26 11.11 0.61
CA GLN A 134 -20.23 10.20 -0.01
C GLN A 134 -20.19 8.81 0.63
N HIS A 135 -18.98 8.30 0.92
CA HIS A 135 -18.76 7.02 1.60
C HIS A 135 -19.51 6.91 2.93
N ASP A 136 -19.67 8.03 3.61
CA ASP A 136 -20.20 8.13 4.96
C ASP A 136 -21.64 8.66 5.01
N ARG A 137 -22.09 9.29 3.92
CA ARG A 137 -23.31 10.10 3.86
C ARG A 137 -24.54 9.29 4.19
N ASP A 138 -24.71 8.14 3.57
CA ASP A 138 -25.90 7.29 3.78
C ASP A 138 -25.98 6.79 5.22
N PHE A 139 -24.85 6.37 5.78
CA PHE A 139 -24.77 5.91 7.17
C PHE A 139 -25.05 7.05 8.16
N TYR A 140 -24.49 8.24 7.89
CA TYR A 140 -24.74 9.43 8.69
C TYR A 140 -26.21 9.88 8.62
N ILE A 141 -26.80 9.93 7.43
CA ILE A 141 -28.21 10.30 7.23
C ILE A 141 -29.13 9.36 8.02
N LYS A 142 -28.87 8.05 7.99
CA LYS A 142 -29.61 7.08 8.80
C LYS A 142 -29.54 7.39 10.30
N ILE A 143 -28.36 7.73 10.84
CA ILE A 143 -28.21 8.15 12.25
C ILE A 143 -29.03 9.41 12.55
N ILE A 144 -29.06 10.39 11.64
CA ILE A 144 -29.77 11.64 11.88
C ILE A 144 -31.29 11.46 11.78
N GLN A 145 -31.79 10.67 10.83
CA GLN A 145 -33.23 10.50 10.62
C GLN A 145 -33.88 9.52 11.61
N ASP A 146 -33.22 8.40 11.91
CA ASP A 146 -33.80 7.38 12.76
C ASP A 146 -33.47 7.60 14.24
N ARG A 147 -34.48 8.03 15.00
CA ARG A 147 -34.38 8.30 16.43
C ARG A 147 -34.24 7.03 17.29
N ASN A 148 -34.44 5.84 16.72
CA ASN A 148 -34.34 4.56 17.40
C ASN A 148 -33.39 3.59 16.69
N ILE A 149 -32.46 4.10 15.87
CA ILE A 149 -31.59 3.25 15.06
C ILE A 149 -30.86 2.20 15.91
N GLU A 150 -31.07 0.94 15.55
CA GLU A 150 -30.31 -0.20 16.02
C GLU A 150 -29.32 -0.58 14.93
N ILE A 151 -28.03 -0.43 15.25
CA ILE A 151 -26.94 -0.78 14.35
C ILE A 151 -26.54 -2.22 14.64
N ASP A 152 -26.47 -3.03 13.59
CA ASP A 152 -25.94 -4.39 13.69
C ASP A 152 -24.47 -4.35 14.17
N LYS A 153 -24.07 -5.34 14.96
CA LYS A 153 -22.69 -5.48 15.43
C LYS A 153 -21.70 -5.56 14.28
N ASP A 154 -22.08 -6.12 13.15
CA ASP A 154 -21.17 -6.26 12.01
C ASP A 154 -21.01 -4.94 11.22
N ASP A 155 -22.09 -4.17 11.09
CA ASP A 155 -22.07 -2.79 10.59
C ASP A 155 -21.21 -1.88 11.49
N ALA A 156 -21.36 -2.00 12.82
CA ALA A 156 -20.58 -1.24 13.79
C ALA A 156 -19.08 -1.56 13.80
N LYS A 157 -18.66 -2.74 13.33
CA LYS A 157 -17.24 -3.13 13.20
C LYS A 157 -16.62 -2.64 11.90
N THR A 158 -17.43 -2.50 10.85
CA THR A 158 -16.95 -2.27 9.49
C THR A 158 -17.03 -0.79 9.09
N VAL A 159 -18.01 -0.05 9.62
CA VAL A 159 -18.24 1.36 9.29
C VAL A 159 -17.88 2.25 10.48
N LYS A 160 -16.86 3.10 10.30
CA LYS A 160 -16.31 3.94 11.39
C LYS A 160 -17.32 4.94 11.99
N ILE A 161 -18.24 5.47 11.19
CA ILE A 161 -19.31 6.35 11.71
C ILE A 161 -20.25 5.58 12.65
N TYR A 162 -20.57 4.33 12.31
CA TYR A 162 -21.39 3.46 13.15
C TYR A 162 -20.67 3.01 14.41
N GLU A 163 -19.35 2.79 14.33
CA GLU A 163 -18.50 2.58 15.51
C GLU A 163 -18.59 3.79 16.48
N ALA A 164 -18.49 5.01 15.96
CA ALA A 164 -18.59 6.24 16.76
C ALA A 164 -19.97 6.43 17.40
N TYR A 165 -21.06 6.23 16.64
CA TYR A 165 -22.42 6.29 17.20
C TYR A 165 -22.62 5.23 18.30
N THR A 166 -22.22 3.98 18.03
CA THR A 166 -22.36 2.88 18.99
C THR A 166 -21.55 3.15 20.26
N PHE A 167 -20.34 3.70 20.12
CA PHE A 167 -19.51 4.11 21.25
C PHE A 167 -20.23 5.12 22.16
N PHE A 168 -20.76 6.21 21.59
CA PHE A 168 -21.46 7.24 22.38
C PHE A 168 -22.78 6.75 22.95
N LYS A 169 -23.56 5.96 22.20
CA LYS A 169 -24.77 5.29 22.71
C LYS A 169 -24.46 4.47 23.97
N LEU A 170 -23.43 3.62 23.92
CA LEU A 170 -23.02 2.80 25.06
C LEU A 170 -22.51 3.63 26.24
N LYS A 171 -21.74 4.70 25.98
CA LYS A 171 -21.28 5.61 27.03
C LYS A 171 -22.45 6.31 27.73
N LEU A 172 -23.44 6.80 26.98
CA LEU A 172 -24.65 7.41 27.53
C LEU A 172 -25.52 6.40 28.30
N GLU A 173 -25.65 5.16 27.83
CA GLU A 173 -26.38 4.10 28.53
C GLU A 173 -25.74 3.69 29.87
N LYS A 174 -24.40 3.69 29.94
CA LYS A 174 -23.65 3.40 31.16
C LYS A 174 -23.77 4.50 32.21
N ASN A 175 -23.97 5.75 31.80
CA ASN A 175 -24.08 6.90 32.70
C ASN A 175 -25.55 7.22 33.03
N LYS A 176 -26.18 6.36 33.84
CA LYS A 176 -27.63 6.44 34.14
C LYS A 176 -28.08 7.70 34.89
N ASN A 177 -27.18 8.34 35.64
CA ASN A 177 -27.48 9.53 36.46
C ASN A 177 -27.01 10.83 35.80
N LEU A 178 -26.75 10.80 34.48
CA LEU A 178 -26.33 11.97 33.74
C LEU A 178 -27.49 12.95 33.61
N ASP A 179 -27.30 14.20 34.04
CA ASP A 179 -28.20 15.30 33.71
C ASP A 179 -27.98 15.65 32.24
N PHE A 180 -28.91 15.22 31.39
CA PHE A 180 -28.81 15.41 29.94
C PHE A 180 -28.86 16.88 29.53
N SER A 181 -29.54 17.75 30.29
CA SER A 181 -29.59 19.19 30.02
C SER A 181 -28.24 19.83 30.33
N LYS A 182 -27.64 19.50 31.48
CA LYS A 182 -26.28 19.93 31.81
C LYS A 182 -25.26 19.40 30.80
N PHE A 183 -25.37 18.13 30.41
CA PHE A 183 -24.46 17.51 29.45
C PHE A 183 -24.56 18.14 28.05
N LYS A 184 -25.78 18.42 27.57
CA LYS A 184 -26.02 19.21 26.34
C LYS A 184 -25.29 20.56 26.42
N ASN A 185 -25.43 21.28 27.53
CA ASN A 185 -24.82 22.60 27.68
C ASN A 185 -23.29 22.53 27.69
N VAL A 186 -22.70 21.47 28.28
CA VAL A 186 -21.24 21.25 28.18
C VAL A 186 -20.82 21.10 26.71
N ILE A 187 -21.50 20.27 25.92
CA ILE A 187 -21.16 20.06 24.50
C ILE A 187 -21.31 21.35 23.69
N LEU A 188 -22.40 22.09 23.88
CA LEU A 188 -22.74 23.23 23.05
C LEU A 188 -22.01 24.53 23.46
N GLU A 189 -21.78 24.74 24.75
CA GLU A 189 -21.32 26.02 25.30
C GLU A 189 -19.92 25.97 25.91
N LYS A 190 -19.44 24.79 26.31
CA LYS A 190 -18.11 24.65 26.93
C LYS A 190 -17.05 24.15 25.96
N LEU A 191 -17.42 23.69 24.78
CA LEU A 191 -16.46 23.33 23.72
C LEU A 191 -16.16 24.56 22.84
N MET A 192 -14.95 25.08 22.99
CA MET A 192 -14.43 26.19 22.21
C MET A 192 -13.69 25.69 20.97
N LEU A 193 -13.92 26.38 19.85
CA LEU A 193 -13.35 26.13 18.53
C LEU A 193 -12.81 27.45 17.97
N VAL A 194 -11.76 27.38 17.17
CA VAL A 194 -11.37 28.51 16.31
C VAL A 194 -11.98 28.27 14.94
N ASN A 195 -12.96 29.08 14.54
CA ASN A 195 -13.48 29.05 13.18
C ASN A 195 -12.63 29.97 12.30
N ILE A 196 -11.95 29.40 11.31
CA ILE A 196 -11.19 30.13 10.30
C ILE A 196 -12.04 30.13 9.04
N THR A 197 -12.59 31.29 8.69
CA THR A 197 -13.34 31.45 7.45
C THR A 197 -12.43 32.04 6.39
N SER A 198 -12.24 31.29 5.32
CA SER A 198 -11.52 31.69 4.13
C SER A 198 -12.44 32.44 3.17
N ASP A 199 -11.89 33.36 2.39
CA ASP A 199 -12.64 34.12 1.41
C ASP A 199 -13.01 33.26 0.20
N ASN A 200 -13.99 33.70 -0.58
CA ASN A 200 -14.47 32.92 -1.72
C ASN A 200 -13.43 32.79 -2.85
N ASP A 201 -12.51 33.76 -2.95
CA ASP A 201 -11.44 33.78 -3.95
C ASP A 201 -10.21 32.96 -3.51
N ASP A 202 -10.13 32.61 -2.22
CA ASP A 202 -9.07 31.75 -1.73
C ASP A 202 -9.24 30.33 -2.28
N ASN A 203 -8.10 29.68 -2.52
CA ASN A 203 -8.11 28.28 -2.91
C ASN A 203 -8.19 27.40 -1.64
N PRO A 204 -9.34 26.73 -1.36
CA PRO A 204 -9.53 25.92 -0.16
C PRO A 204 -8.46 24.84 -0.01
N TYR A 205 -7.94 24.35 -1.13
CA TYR A 205 -6.94 23.31 -1.15
C TYR A 205 -5.57 23.78 -0.66
N LEU A 206 -5.11 24.98 -1.06
CA LEU A 206 -3.81 25.48 -0.60
C LEU A 206 -3.81 25.68 0.93
N ILE A 207 -4.97 26.07 1.46
CA ILE A 207 -5.23 26.19 2.89
C ILE A 207 -5.15 24.81 3.53
N PHE A 208 -5.88 23.83 3.01
CA PHE A 208 -5.83 22.44 3.46
C PHE A 208 -4.41 21.86 3.45
N GLU A 209 -3.66 22.05 2.36
CA GLU A 209 -2.28 21.61 2.20
C GLU A 209 -1.38 22.21 3.29
N SER A 210 -1.48 23.53 3.50
CA SER A 210 -0.68 24.24 4.51
C SER A 210 -0.99 23.81 5.95
N LEU A 211 -2.24 23.46 6.25
CA LEU A 211 -2.68 23.05 7.58
C LEU A 211 -2.28 21.59 7.88
N ASN A 212 -2.40 20.70 6.90
CA ASN A 212 -2.03 19.29 7.08
C ASN A 212 -0.52 19.08 7.22
N MET A 213 0.32 20.00 6.75
CA MET A 213 1.77 19.97 7.05
C MET A 213 2.08 20.01 8.55
N LYS A 214 1.14 20.42 9.41
CA LYS A 214 1.29 20.48 10.87
C LYS A 214 0.48 19.41 11.63
N GLY A 215 -0.37 18.64 10.95
CA GLY A 215 -1.31 17.68 11.54
C GLY A 215 -0.94 16.21 11.33
N GLN A 216 -1.93 15.30 11.41
CA GLN A 216 -1.73 13.89 11.04
C GLN A 216 -1.43 13.81 9.53
N GLU A 217 -0.21 13.44 9.18
CA GLU A 217 0.27 13.45 7.78
C GLU A 217 -0.65 12.64 6.86
N LEU A 218 -1.15 13.30 5.81
CA LEU A 218 -1.77 12.64 4.67
C LEU A 218 -0.70 11.90 3.87
N THR A 219 -1.07 10.75 3.31
CA THR A 219 -0.16 10.08 2.39
C THR A 219 0.01 10.88 1.11
N GLN A 220 1.09 10.63 0.37
CA GLN A 220 1.29 11.25 -0.94
C GLN A 220 0.14 10.92 -1.89
N ALA A 221 -0.40 9.69 -1.83
CA ALA A 221 -1.55 9.29 -2.61
C ALA A 221 -2.82 10.10 -2.28
N ASP A 222 -3.08 10.36 -1.00
CA ASP A 222 -4.21 11.21 -0.57
C ASP A 222 -4.06 12.62 -1.12
N LEU A 223 -2.86 13.21 -1.03
CA LEU A 223 -2.59 14.56 -1.56
C LEU A 223 -2.80 14.63 -3.08
N VAL A 224 -2.34 13.61 -3.82
CA VAL A 224 -2.53 13.48 -5.27
C VAL A 224 -4.01 13.39 -5.63
N ARG A 225 -4.76 12.48 -4.97
CA ARG A 225 -6.20 12.33 -5.17
C ARG A 225 -6.89 13.67 -4.99
N ASN A 226 -6.63 14.33 -3.88
CA ASN A 226 -7.34 15.54 -3.52
C ASN A 226 -7.10 16.65 -4.54
N TYR A 227 -5.85 16.78 -4.97
CA TYR A 227 -5.46 17.77 -5.95
C TYR A 227 -6.04 17.49 -7.34
N MET A 228 -6.04 16.23 -7.79
CA MET A 228 -6.66 15.84 -9.06
C MET A 228 -8.15 16.16 -9.05
N PHE A 229 -8.88 15.73 -8.02
CA PHE A 229 -10.33 15.95 -7.94
C PHE A 229 -10.72 17.41 -7.81
N MET A 230 -9.88 18.25 -7.17
CA MET A 230 -10.07 19.69 -7.16
C MET A 230 -10.03 20.30 -8.57
N LYS A 231 -9.12 19.84 -9.43
CA LYS A 231 -8.95 20.36 -10.79
C LYS A 231 -10.00 19.83 -11.78
N LEU A 232 -10.75 18.79 -11.42
CA LEU A 232 -11.83 18.25 -12.25
C LEU A 232 -13.03 19.20 -12.28
N PRO A 233 -13.76 19.30 -13.41
CA PRO A 233 -15.04 20.01 -13.49
C PRO A 233 -16.03 19.49 -12.45
N LYS A 234 -16.70 20.38 -11.71
CA LYS A 234 -17.59 20.02 -10.59
C LYS A 234 -18.67 19.01 -11.00
N GLU A 235 -19.21 19.16 -12.20
CA GLU A 235 -20.28 18.31 -12.74
C GLU A 235 -19.82 16.87 -13.01
N LYS A 236 -18.51 16.66 -13.17
CA LYS A 236 -17.94 15.33 -13.46
C LYS A 236 -17.29 14.67 -12.23
N GLN A 237 -17.00 15.42 -11.17
CA GLN A 237 -16.25 14.92 -10.01
C GLN A 237 -16.87 13.65 -9.42
N GLU A 238 -18.19 13.64 -9.21
CA GLU A 238 -18.88 12.49 -8.63
C GLU A 238 -18.87 11.27 -9.55
N SER A 239 -19.21 11.45 -10.84
CA SER A 239 -19.16 10.35 -11.82
C SER A 239 -17.76 9.74 -11.93
N LEU A 240 -16.72 10.56 -12.03
CA LEU A 240 -15.33 10.09 -12.14
C LEU A 240 -14.85 9.45 -10.84
N TYR A 241 -15.33 9.91 -9.68
CA TYR A 241 -15.04 9.27 -8.41
C TYR A 241 -15.61 7.85 -8.39
N ASN A 242 -16.89 7.70 -8.69
CA ASN A 242 -17.60 6.42 -8.63
C ASN A 242 -17.13 5.44 -9.71
N GLU A 243 -16.85 5.91 -10.93
CA GLU A 243 -16.49 5.04 -12.07
C GLU A 243 -15.01 4.67 -12.12
N ILE A 244 -14.12 5.55 -11.65
CA ILE A 244 -12.66 5.39 -11.84
C ILE A 244 -11.95 5.20 -10.51
N TRP A 245 -12.16 6.10 -9.56
CA TRP A 245 -11.34 6.15 -8.35
C TRP A 245 -11.78 5.15 -7.28
N MET A 246 -13.08 5.08 -6.98
CA MET A 246 -13.62 4.19 -5.96
C MET A 246 -13.30 2.72 -6.24
N PRO A 247 -13.50 2.18 -7.47
CA PRO A 247 -13.14 0.78 -7.76
C PRO A 247 -11.64 0.52 -7.63
N LEU A 248 -10.81 1.50 -8.00
CA LEU A 248 -9.35 1.42 -7.82
C LEU A 248 -9.01 1.30 -6.34
N GLU A 249 -9.56 2.18 -5.50
CA GLU A 249 -9.32 2.24 -4.07
C GLU A 249 -9.79 0.95 -3.35
N GLU A 250 -10.97 0.45 -3.71
CA GLU A 250 -11.52 -0.81 -3.18
C GLU A 250 -10.65 -2.02 -3.53
N ASN A 251 -10.14 -2.10 -4.77
CA ASN A 251 -9.24 -3.18 -5.16
C ASN A 251 -7.95 -3.19 -4.32
N PHE A 252 -7.36 -2.02 -4.03
CA PHE A 252 -6.22 -1.94 -3.12
C PHE A 252 -6.59 -2.36 -1.70
N LYS A 253 -7.73 -1.90 -1.16
CA LYS A 253 -8.20 -2.30 0.17
C LYS A 253 -8.42 -3.81 0.28
N ARG A 254 -8.92 -4.45 -0.79
CA ARG A 254 -9.15 -5.90 -0.85
C ARG A 254 -7.84 -6.70 -0.90
N ASN A 255 -6.86 -6.23 -1.68
CA ASN A 255 -5.67 -7.01 -1.99
C ASN A 255 -4.51 -6.78 -1.01
N VAL A 256 -4.44 -5.60 -0.40
CA VAL A 256 -3.41 -5.29 0.60
C VAL A 256 -3.73 -6.03 1.89
N GLU A 257 -2.71 -6.67 2.48
CA GLU A 257 -2.82 -7.34 3.77
C GLU A 257 -3.41 -6.40 4.83
N GLN A 258 -4.29 -6.91 5.70
CA GLN A 258 -5.00 -6.12 6.72
C GLN A 258 -4.08 -5.27 7.63
N ASN A 259 -2.81 -5.66 7.79
CA ASN A 259 -1.83 -4.95 8.62
C ASN A 259 -1.07 -3.84 7.87
N LYS A 260 -1.27 -3.66 6.56
CA LYS A 260 -0.61 -2.64 5.74
C LYS A 260 -1.61 -1.58 5.30
N LYS A 261 -1.17 -0.33 5.24
CA LYS A 261 -1.99 0.77 4.74
C LYS A 261 -2.03 0.74 3.22
N TYR A 262 -3.22 0.58 2.65
CA TYR A 262 -3.41 0.59 1.19
C TYR A 262 -2.93 1.88 0.53
N SER A 263 -2.97 3.01 1.25
CA SER A 263 -2.53 4.32 0.77
C SER A 263 -1.00 4.43 0.58
N ASP A 264 -0.21 3.67 1.34
CA ASP A 264 1.24 3.57 1.13
C ASP A 264 1.54 2.79 -0.16
N GLU A 265 0.75 1.75 -0.44
CA GLU A 265 0.88 0.96 -1.66
C GLU A 265 0.40 1.74 -2.90
N LEU A 266 -0.66 2.52 -2.76
CA LEU A 266 -1.10 3.46 -3.80
C LEU A 266 -0.04 4.55 -4.06
N THR A 267 0.64 5.01 -3.00
CA THR A 267 1.78 5.92 -3.12
C THR A 267 2.93 5.28 -3.91
N ASN A 268 3.22 3.99 -3.69
CA ASN A 268 4.19 3.24 -4.49
C ASN A 268 3.77 3.21 -5.97
N ALA A 269 2.51 2.93 -6.27
CA ALA A 269 2.02 2.87 -7.65
C ALA A 269 2.23 4.22 -8.38
N PHE A 270 1.88 5.35 -7.74
CA PHE A 270 2.11 6.69 -8.30
C PHE A 270 3.59 7.01 -8.49
N TRP A 271 4.42 6.55 -7.55
CA TRP A 271 5.87 6.70 -7.65
C TRP A 271 6.47 5.95 -8.84
N TYR A 272 6.02 4.73 -9.14
CA TYR A 272 6.45 4.01 -10.33
C TYR A 272 5.91 4.64 -11.62
N TYR A 273 4.64 5.06 -11.62
CA TYR A 273 4.03 5.77 -12.75
C TYR A 273 4.85 6.99 -13.17
N LEU A 274 5.26 7.82 -12.20
CA LEU A 274 6.04 9.02 -12.47
C LEU A 274 7.45 8.73 -13.04
N ARG A 275 7.99 7.53 -12.82
CA ARG A 275 9.35 7.16 -13.22
C ARG A 275 9.42 6.41 -14.54
N LYS A 276 8.28 5.91 -15.03
CA LYS A 276 8.19 5.01 -16.19
C LYS A 276 8.82 5.60 -17.47
N ASP A 277 8.86 6.93 -17.57
CA ASP A 277 9.34 7.66 -18.75
C ASP A 277 10.77 8.24 -18.61
N GLY A 278 11.52 7.85 -17.57
CA GLY A 278 12.92 8.27 -17.42
C GLY A 278 13.21 9.34 -16.37
N GLU A 279 12.28 9.60 -15.46
CA GLU A 279 12.49 10.54 -14.36
C GLU A 279 13.00 9.84 -13.09
N SER A 280 13.91 10.50 -12.37
CA SER A 280 14.36 10.04 -11.06
C SER A 280 13.66 10.82 -9.97
N ILE A 281 12.58 10.25 -9.43
CA ILE A 281 11.72 10.91 -8.45
C ILE A 281 11.86 10.24 -7.08
N ASN A 282 11.88 11.04 -6.02
CA ASN A 282 11.79 10.55 -4.65
C ASN A 282 10.32 10.27 -4.31
N GLN A 283 10.04 9.18 -3.61
CA GLN A 283 8.71 8.83 -3.16
C GLN A 283 8.03 9.95 -2.34
N LYS A 284 8.80 10.69 -1.53
CA LYS A 284 8.29 11.84 -0.75
C LYS A 284 7.88 13.04 -1.61
N SER A 285 8.25 13.06 -2.88
CA SER A 285 7.98 14.15 -3.83
C SER A 285 6.90 13.78 -4.85
N VAL A 286 6.27 12.61 -4.74
CA VAL A 286 5.25 12.12 -5.69
C VAL A 286 4.16 13.15 -5.92
N TYR A 287 3.60 13.71 -4.85
CA TYR A 287 2.56 14.70 -4.96
C TYR A 287 3.04 15.98 -5.65
N GLN A 288 4.22 16.51 -5.27
CA GLN A 288 4.78 17.72 -5.89
C GLN A 288 5.04 17.54 -7.39
N CYS A 289 5.53 16.36 -7.79
CA CYS A 289 5.78 16.02 -9.19
C CYS A 289 4.47 15.93 -9.99
N LEU A 290 3.44 15.25 -9.48
CA LEU A 290 2.14 15.17 -10.14
C LEU A 290 1.43 16.53 -10.20
N LYS A 291 1.49 17.32 -9.12
CA LYS A 291 0.99 18.70 -9.09
C LYS A 291 1.61 19.53 -10.22
N LYS A 292 2.94 19.52 -10.33
CA LYS A 292 3.67 20.22 -11.40
C LYS A 292 3.31 19.70 -12.80
N LYS A 293 3.02 18.40 -12.93
CA LYS A 293 2.52 17.85 -14.19
C LYS A 293 1.18 18.50 -14.50
N ILE A 294 0.19 18.34 -13.63
CA ILE A 294 -1.22 18.78 -13.78
C ILE A 294 -1.36 20.29 -13.98
N ASP A 295 -0.55 21.13 -13.33
CA ASP A 295 -0.63 22.59 -13.45
C ASP A 295 -0.17 23.14 -14.82
N LYS A 296 0.33 22.29 -15.74
CA LYS A 296 0.67 22.72 -17.10
C LYS A 296 -0.60 23.12 -17.87
N SER A 297 -0.60 24.31 -18.48
CA SER A 297 -1.77 25.00 -19.05
C SER A 297 -2.58 24.27 -20.13
N ASN A 298 -2.10 23.14 -20.66
CA ASN A 298 -2.74 22.37 -21.74
C ASN A 298 -3.14 20.94 -21.34
N ILE A 299 -3.12 20.60 -20.05
CA ILE A 299 -3.47 19.25 -19.61
C ILE A 299 -4.97 19.07 -19.51
N ASP A 300 -5.47 18.04 -20.20
CA ASP A 300 -6.78 17.46 -19.92
C ASP A 300 -6.67 16.59 -18.65
N ILE A 301 -7.15 17.15 -17.54
CA ILE A 301 -7.11 16.50 -16.22
C ILE A 301 -7.90 15.18 -16.18
N VAL A 302 -8.95 15.04 -16.99
CA VAL A 302 -9.76 13.80 -17.03
C VAL A 302 -8.94 12.71 -17.69
N ASN A 303 -8.24 13.01 -18.78
CA ASN A 303 -7.35 12.07 -19.44
C ASN A 303 -6.13 11.72 -18.56
N GLU A 304 -5.57 12.69 -17.83
CA GLU A 304 -4.47 12.43 -16.89
C GLU A 304 -4.92 11.50 -15.74
N LEU A 305 -6.14 11.68 -15.21
CA LEU A 305 -6.71 10.76 -14.22
C LEU A 305 -6.86 9.34 -14.79
N LYS A 306 -7.42 9.22 -16.00
CA LYS A 306 -7.57 7.92 -16.69
C LYS A 306 -6.21 7.24 -16.94
N ASP A 307 -5.21 8.01 -17.39
CA ASP A 307 -3.86 7.51 -17.62
C ASP A 307 -3.22 7.00 -16.33
N LEU A 308 -3.24 7.82 -15.27
CA LEU A 308 -2.73 7.44 -13.95
C LEU A 308 -3.40 6.15 -13.47
N THR A 309 -4.73 6.09 -13.48
CA THR A 309 -5.48 4.91 -13.01
C THR A 309 -5.18 3.67 -13.85
N ARG A 310 -5.01 3.81 -15.18
CA ARG A 310 -4.62 2.71 -16.06
C ARG A 310 -3.27 2.12 -15.67
N PHE A 311 -2.24 2.95 -15.49
CA PHE A 311 -0.93 2.46 -15.07
C PHE A 311 -0.92 1.90 -13.64
N VAL A 312 -1.75 2.43 -12.75
CA VAL A 312 -1.92 1.88 -11.40
C VAL A 312 -2.54 0.48 -11.46
N LYS A 313 -3.46 0.20 -12.39
CA LYS A 313 -3.98 -1.17 -12.61
C LYS A 313 -2.88 -2.13 -13.07
N TYR A 314 -1.98 -1.70 -13.94
CA TYR A 314 -0.82 -2.52 -14.33
C TYR A 314 0.10 -2.80 -13.12
N TYR A 315 0.33 -1.79 -12.27
CA TYR A 315 1.05 -1.98 -11.01
C TYR A 315 0.40 -3.03 -10.11
N GLN A 316 -0.95 -3.06 -10.05
CA GLN A 316 -1.69 -4.07 -9.29
C GLN A 316 -1.47 -5.48 -9.86
N CYS A 317 -1.42 -5.65 -11.19
CA CYS A 317 -1.11 -6.94 -11.82
C CYS A 317 0.27 -7.46 -11.40
N PHE A 318 1.25 -6.57 -11.20
CA PHE A 318 2.59 -6.96 -10.77
C PHE A 318 2.68 -7.33 -9.29
N ASN A 319 1.95 -6.62 -8.41
CA ASN A 319 2.07 -6.79 -6.95
C ASN A 319 1.02 -7.74 -6.36
N PHE A 320 -0.11 -7.94 -7.06
CA PHE A 320 -1.20 -8.83 -6.69
C PHE A 320 -1.56 -9.78 -7.85
N PRO A 321 -0.58 -10.53 -8.40
CA PRO A 321 -0.76 -11.28 -9.64
C PRO A 321 -1.81 -12.40 -9.49
N ASP A 322 -2.04 -12.92 -8.29
CA ASP A 322 -3.08 -13.93 -8.09
C ASP A 322 -4.49 -13.38 -8.33
N GLN A 323 -4.74 -12.17 -7.83
CA GLN A 323 -6.03 -11.51 -7.86
C GLN A 323 -6.28 -10.76 -9.17
N GLU A 324 -5.26 -10.09 -9.71
CA GLU A 324 -5.45 -9.06 -10.75
C GLU A 324 -4.96 -9.49 -12.15
N GLU A 325 -3.91 -10.32 -12.23
CA GLU A 325 -3.38 -10.77 -13.53
C GLU A 325 -4.22 -11.92 -14.09
N LYS A 326 -4.60 -11.83 -15.37
CA LYS A 326 -5.43 -12.83 -16.06
C LYS A 326 -4.59 -13.84 -16.84
N ASN A 327 -3.51 -13.38 -17.46
CA ASN A 327 -2.62 -14.21 -18.26
C ASN A 327 -1.76 -15.07 -17.34
N THR A 328 -1.86 -16.40 -17.48
CA THR A 328 -1.15 -17.36 -16.64
C THR A 328 0.37 -17.28 -16.77
N THR A 329 0.88 -16.93 -17.95
CA THR A 329 2.32 -16.76 -18.20
C THR A 329 2.84 -15.53 -17.47
N LEU A 330 2.19 -14.37 -17.65
CA LEU A 330 2.58 -13.14 -16.96
C LEU A 330 2.45 -13.28 -15.45
N LYS A 331 1.36 -13.88 -14.97
CA LYS A 331 1.12 -14.19 -13.54
C LYS A 331 2.30 -14.95 -12.93
N LYS A 332 2.81 -15.96 -13.62
CA LYS A 332 3.98 -16.74 -13.18
C LYS A 332 5.21 -15.86 -13.02
N TYR A 333 5.55 -15.02 -14.00
CA TYR A 333 6.73 -14.16 -13.93
C TYR A 333 6.60 -13.06 -12.87
N PHE A 334 5.43 -12.46 -12.70
CA PHE A 334 5.22 -11.45 -11.64
C PHE A 334 5.36 -12.07 -10.25
N LYS A 335 4.87 -13.30 -10.03
CA LYS A 335 5.17 -14.06 -8.80
C LYS A 335 6.65 -14.30 -8.61
N ASN A 336 7.38 -14.69 -9.66
CA ASN A 336 8.82 -14.86 -9.60
C ASN A 336 9.52 -13.55 -9.16
N PHE A 337 9.11 -12.41 -9.72
CA PHE A 337 9.69 -11.11 -9.41
C PHE A 337 9.39 -10.68 -7.98
N LEU A 338 8.20 -11.00 -7.45
CA LEU A 338 7.88 -10.77 -6.04
C LEU A 338 8.77 -11.59 -5.10
N ARG A 339 8.98 -12.88 -5.38
CA ARG A 339 9.87 -13.75 -4.58
C ARG A 339 11.34 -13.31 -4.65
N LEU A 340 11.77 -12.81 -5.80
CA LEU A 340 13.08 -12.20 -5.98
C LEU A 340 13.20 -10.80 -5.36
N ASP A 341 12.08 -10.18 -4.95
CA ASP A 341 11.97 -8.77 -4.54
C ASP A 341 12.54 -7.82 -5.61
N PHE A 342 12.20 -8.11 -6.87
CA PHE A 342 12.65 -7.36 -8.03
C PHE A 342 11.67 -6.25 -8.45
N LYS A 343 11.12 -5.52 -7.47
CA LYS A 343 10.11 -4.47 -7.70
C LYS A 343 10.61 -3.28 -8.52
N THR A 344 11.93 -3.06 -8.55
CA THR A 344 12.52 -1.98 -9.38
C THR A 344 12.29 -2.18 -10.87
N SER A 345 12.02 -3.41 -11.33
CA SER A 345 11.64 -3.70 -12.71
C SER A 345 10.30 -3.06 -13.11
N HIS A 346 9.40 -2.79 -12.17
CA HIS A 346 8.08 -2.20 -12.43
C HIS A 346 8.17 -0.90 -13.24
N ILE A 347 9.22 -0.09 -13.03
CA ILE A 347 9.42 1.17 -13.75
C ILE A 347 9.40 0.95 -15.28
N PHE A 348 10.09 -0.08 -15.74
CA PHE A 348 10.12 -0.44 -17.15
C PHE A 348 8.88 -1.24 -17.55
N LEU A 349 8.46 -2.20 -16.72
CA LEU A 349 7.34 -3.08 -17.01
C LEU A 349 6.01 -2.33 -17.18
N LEU A 350 5.81 -1.18 -16.52
CA LEU A 350 4.59 -0.38 -16.67
C LEU A 350 4.33 -0.02 -18.14
N ASN A 351 5.33 0.52 -18.84
CA ASN A 351 5.19 0.89 -20.25
C ASN A 351 5.21 -0.34 -21.18
N ILE A 352 5.90 -1.42 -20.81
CA ILE A 352 5.85 -2.69 -21.58
C ILE A 352 4.46 -3.31 -21.51
N TYR A 353 3.84 -3.31 -20.34
CA TYR A 353 2.49 -3.82 -20.14
C TYR A 353 1.47 -2.96 -20.89
N ASP A 354 1.64 -1.63 -20.90
CA ASP A 354 0.78 -0.74 -21.69
C ASP A 354 0.83 -1.05 -23.20
N LYS A 355 2.02 -1.35 -23.74
CA LYS A 355 2.17 -1.80 -25.12
C LYS A 355 1.51 -3.15 -25.38
N TYR A 356 1.60 -4.08 -24.43
CA TYR A 356 0.93 -5.38 -24.52
C TYR A 356 -0.60 -5.23 -24.54
N GLU A 357 -1.17 -4.44 -23.62
CA GLU A 357 -2.62 -4.18 -23.58
C GLU A 357 -3.11 -3.40 -24.80
N SER A 358 -2.27 -2.50 -25.34
CA SER A 358 -2.55 -1.76 -26.58
C SER A 358 -2.30 -2.59 -27.86
N GLN A 359 -1.96 -3.87 -27.72
CA GLN A 359 -1.67 -4.80 -28.84
C GLN A 359 -0.47 -4.38 -29.71
N GLU A 360 0.39 -3.49 -29.21
CA GLU A 360 1.66 -3.10 -29.85
C GLU A 360 2.81 -4.06 -29.52
N LEU A 361 2.61 -4.97 -28.55
CA LEU A 361 3.58 -5.98 -28.15
C LEU A 361 2.90 -7.34 -28.01
N SER A 362 3.50 -8.38 -28.60
CA SER A 362 3.01 -9.74 -28.48
C SER A 362 3.30 -10.33 -27.10
N LEU A 363 2.53 -11.35 -26.68
CA LEU A 363 2.81 -12.08 -25.44
C LEU A 363 4.19 -12.75 -25.45
N ASP A 364 4.62 -13.29 -26.60
CA ASP A 364 5.92 -13.94 -26.77
C ASP A 364 7.07 -12.95 -26.56
N ASP A 365 6.94 -11.75 -27.10
CA ASP A 365 7.93 -10.69 -26.92
C ASP A 365 7.96 -10.15 -25.48
N PHE A 366 6.80 -10.07 -24.83
CA PHE A 366 6.75 -9.74 -23.41
C PHE A 366 7.42 -10.84 -22.56
N GLU A 367 7.17 -12.11 -22.86
CA GLU A 367 7.82 -13.23 -22.18
C GLU A 367 9.36 -13.20 -22.35
N LYS A 368 9.87 -12.92 -23.55
CA LYS A 368 11.32 -12.72 -23.78
C LYS A 368 11.91 -11.61 -22.92
N ILE A 369 11.19 -10.50 -22.74
CA ILE A 369 11.60 -9.42 -21.85
C ILE A 369 11.66 -9.91 -20.40
N LEU A 370 10.62 -10.60 -19.93
CA LEU A 370 10.54 -11.11 -18.55
C LEU A 370 11.65 -12.13 -18.24
N ILE A 371 11.93 -13.07 -19.16
CA ILE A 371 13.03 -14.03 -19.05
C ILE A 371 14.38 -13.30 -18.92
N SER A 372 14.59 -12.29 -19.76
CA SER A 372 15.84 -11.52 -19.81
C SER A 372 16.03 -10.68 -18.54
N LEU A 373 14.94 -10.11 -18.00
CA LEU A 373 14.94 -9.40 -16.71
C LEU A 373 15.22 -10.33 -15.53
N GLU A 374 14.59 -11.52 -15.48
CA GLU A 374 14.87 -12.55 -14.47
C GLU A 374 16.35 -12.92 -14.49
N SER A 375 16.88 -13.21 -15.69
CA SER A 375 18.29 -13.56 -15.90
C SER A 375 19.23 -12.44 -15.46
N TYR A 376 18.97 -11.21 -15.90
CA TYR A 376 19.75 -10.04 -15.52
C TYR A 376 19.82 -9.88 -13.99
N PHE A 377 18.71 -10.05 -13.29
CA PHE A 377 18.67 -9.94 -11.83
C PHE A 377 19.40 -11.09 -11.13
N VAL A 378 19.11 -12.35 -11.50
CA VAL A 378 19.70 -13.54 -10.88
C VAL A 378 21.22 -13.59 -11.11
N ARG A 379 21.70 -13.27 -12.31
CA ARG A 379 23.14 -13.21 -12.59
C ARG A 379 23.85 -12.17 -11.74
N ARG A 380 23.24 -10.99 -11.53
CA ARG A 380 23.78 -9.95 -10.64
C ARG A 380 23.82 -10.39 -9.19
N LEU A 381 22.81 -11.15 -8.74
CA LEU A 381 22.77 -11.71 -7.40
C LEU A 381 23.97 -12.63 -7.14
N PHE A 382 24.28 -13.55 -8.06
CA PHE A 382 25.42 -14.48 -7.92
C PHE A 382 26.79 -13.83 -8.13
N THR A 383 26.88 -12.73 -8.87
CA THR A 383 28.15 -12.01 -9.09
C THR A 383 28.38 -10.86 -8.12
N GLY A 384 27.41 -10.51 -7.28
CA GLY A 384 27.55 -9.43 -6.30
C GLY A 384 27.53 -8.04 -6.87
N VAL A 385 27.03 -7.88 -8.09
CA VAL A 385 26.79 -6.55 -8.66
C VAL A 385 25.69 -5.87 -7.85
N SER A 386 26.00 -4.67 -7.34
CA SER A 386 25.10 -3.95 -6.44
C SER A 386 23.74 -3.65 -7.07
N THR A 387 22.66 -3.93 -6.34
CA THR A 387 21.29 -3.56 -6.75
C THR A 387 20.99 -2.07 -6.63
N ARG A 388 21.87 -1.26 -5.99
CA ARG A 388 21.66 0.18 -5.79
C ARG A 388 21.48 0.97 -7.09
N VAL A 389 22.12 0.52 -8.18
CA VAL A 389 22.07 1.20 -9.48
C VAL A 389 20.83 0.79 -10.30
N LEU A 390 20.06 -0.21 -9.86
CA LEU A 390 18.87 -0.68 -10.58
C LEU A 390 17.83 0.42 -10.77
N GLY A 391 17.65 1.29 -9.77
CA GLY A 391 16.75 2.43 -9.91
C GLY A 391 17.11 3.32 -11.10
N THR A 392 18.39 3.65 -11.28
CA THR A 392 18.89 4.44 -12.41
C THR A 392 18.80 3.69 -13.74
N VAL A 393 19.11 2.39 -13.74
CA VAL A 393 18.98 1.53 -14.93
C VAL A 393 17.54 1.56 -15.43
N PHE A 394 16.59 1.22 -14.55
CA PHE A 394 15.20 1.03 -14.94
C PHE A 394 14.44 2.33 -15.21
N ASN A 395 14.85 3.46 -14.63
CA ASN A 395 14.33 4.77 -15.05
C ASN A 395 14.57 4.98 -16.54
N ASN A 396 15.82 4.83 -17.00
CA ASN A 396 16.18 5.21 -18.36
C ASN A 396 15.88 4.13 -19.40
N LEU A 397 15.73 2.87 -18.96
CA LEU A 397 15.69 1.71 -19.86
C LEU A 397 14.59 1.82 -20.92
N TYR A 398 13.38 2.23 -20.55
CA TYR A 398 12.28 2.38 -21.51
C TYR A 398 12.58 3.49 -22.51
N LYS A 399 12.93 4.68 -22.00
CA LYS A 399 13.28 5.85 -22.82
C LYS A 399 14.44 5.58 -23.78
N GLU A 400 15.46 4.84 -23.33
CA GLU A 400 16.59 4.42 -24.17
C GLU A 400 16.15 3.41 -25.23
N SER A 401 15.28 2.45 -24.87
CA SER A 401 14.79 1.42 -25.81
C SER A 401 13.97 2.02 -26.96
N MET A 402 13.27 3.13 -26.70
CA MET A 402 12.48 3.85 -27.70
C MET A 402 13.29 4.73 -28.66
N LYS A 403 14.60 4.93 -28.44
CA LYS A 403 15.44 5.78 -29.32
C LYS A 403 15.97 5.09 -30.56
N PHE A 404 15.96 3.76 -30.58
CA PHE A 404 16.51 3.00 -31.68
C PHE A 404 15.50 2.90 -32.82
N GLU A 405 15.99 2.95 -34.06
CA GLU A 405 15.18 2.86 -35.28
C GLU A 405 14.61 1.45 -35.54
N SER A 406 15.06 0.42 -34.81
CA SER A 406 14.50 -0.94 -34.95
C SER A 406 13.03 -0.97 -34.54
N ASN A 407 12.22 -1.70 -35.30
CA ASN A 407 10.81 -1.94 -35.01
C ASN A 407 10.58 -2.85 -33.79
N SER A 408 11.62 -3.45 -33.20
CA SER A 408 11.49 -4.38 -32.06
C SER A 408 12.01 -3.79 -30.75
N ILE A 409 11.09 -3.52 -29.81
CA ILE A 409 11.45 -3.07 -28.46
C ILE A 409 12.28 -4.11 -27.70
N VAL A 410 12.07 -5.40 -27.98
CA VAL A 410 12.82 -6.51 -27.35
C VAL A 410 14.29 -6.42 -27.73
N GLU A 411 14.59 -6.26 -29.02
CA GLU A 411 15.97 -6.15 -29.51
C GLU A 411 16.67 -4.93 -28.94
N ASN A 412 15.97 -3.78 -28.91
CA ASN A 412 16.51 -2.53 -28.38
C ASN A 412 16.84 -2.65 -26.89
N PHE A 413 15.91 -3.19 -26.10
CA PHE A 413 16.10 -3.48 -24.68
C PHE A 413 17.29 -4.43 -24.44
N LEU A 414 17.38 -5.52 -25.20
CA LEU A 414 18.48 -6.49 -25.08
C LEU A 414 19.83 -5.84 -25.42
N LYS A 415 19.87 -5.04 -26.50
CA LYS A 415 21.08 -4.29 -26.90
C LYS A 415 21.56 -3.35 -25.79
N ILE A 416 20.64 -2.64 -25.13
CA ILE A 416 20.97 -1.76 -24.00
C ILE A 416 21.52 -2.56 -22.83
N LEU A 417 20.82 -3.61 -22.39
CA LEU A 417 21.26 -4.41 -21.24
C LEU A 417 22.62 -5.06 -21.47
N ARG A 418 22.87 -5.57 -22.69
CA ARG A 418 24.16 -6.16 -23.07
C ARG A 418 25.29 -5.13 -23.14
N GLY A 419 24.96 -3.88 -23.48
CA GLY A 419 25.92 -2.77 -23.52
C GLY A 419 26.28 -2.17 -22.16
N TYR A 420 25.57 -2.50 -21.08
CA TYR A 420 25.90 -2.00 -19.76
C TYR A 420 27.18 -2.61 -19.19
N ASP A 421 27.99 -1.79 -18.53
CA ASP A 421 29.27 -2.17 -17.93
C ASP A 421 29.29 -1.96 -16.39
N LYS A 422 30.40 -2.39 -15.76
CA LYS A 422 30.72 -2.11 -14.34
C LYS A 422 29.56 -2.37 -13.37
N LYS A 423 28.93 -1.31 -12.84
CA LYS A 423 27.86 -1.40 -11.83
C LYS A 423 26.48 -1.72 -12.43
N LYS A 424 26.32 -1.51 -13.75
CA LYS A 424 25.08 -1.78 -14.50
C LYS A 424 25.15 -3.08 -15.31
N LYS A 425 26.31 -3.74 -15.34
CA LYS A 425 26.54 -4.89 -16.21
C LYS A 425 25.51 -6.00 -16.07
N TRP A 426 25.20 -6.64 -17.19
CA TRP A 426 24.60 -7.97 -17.25
C TRP A 426 25.73 -9.01 -17.27
N PRO A 427 25.97 -9.74 -16.16
CA PRO A 427 27.14 -10.60 -16.06
C PRO A 427 27.17 -11.72 -17.11
N GLU A 428 28.36 -11.95 -17.66
CA GLU A 428 28.64 -13.01 -18.62
C GLU A 428 28.56 -14.39 -17.97
N ASP A 429 28.51 -15.44 -18.81
CA ASP A 429 28.43 -16.83 -18.34
C ASP A 429 29.59 -17.21 -17.42
N GLU A 430 30.82 -16.82 -17.75
CA GLU A 430 32.01 -17.11 -16.94
C GLU A 430 31.90 -16.52 -15.53
N GLU A 431 31.51 -15.24 -15.42
CA GLU A 431 31.33 -14.57 -14.13
C GLU A 431 30.19 -15.20 -13.33
N PHE A 432 29.10 -15.55 -14.02
CA PHE A 432 27.93 -16.17 -13.40
C PHE A 432 28.24 -17.56 -12.85
N ILE A 433 28.93 -18.40 -13.63
CA ILE A 433 29.40 -19.72 -13.23
C ILE A 433 30.31 -19.59 -12.00
N GLN A 434 31.31 -18.70 -12.05
CA GLN A 434 32.22 -18.50 -10.94
C GLN A 434 31.49 -18.01 -9.67
N GLY A 435 30.48 -17.15 -9.84
CA GLY A 435 29.61 -16.68 -8.77
C GLY A 435 28.80 -17.81 -8.13
N ILE A 436 28.20 -18.70 -8.93
CA ILE A 436 27.48 -19.88 -8.42
C ILE A 436 28.38 -20.80 -7.60
N ILE A 437 29.61 -21.00 -8.06
CA ILE A 437 30.58 -21.88 -7.40
C ILE A 437 31.03 -21.30 -6.07
N THR A 438 31.40 -20.03 -6.05
CA THR A 438 32.19 -19.47 -4.94
C THR A 438 31.39 -18.61 -3.96
N LYS A 439 30.24 -18.06 -4.37
CA LYS A 439 29.56 -17.04 -3.58
C LYS A 439 28.52 -17.63 -2.63
N PRO A 440 28.56 -17.25 -1.34
CA PRO A 440 27.45 -17.48 -0.42
C PRO A 440 26.18 -16.79 -0.89
N ILE A 441 25.09 -17.55 -1.01
CA ILE A 441 23.78 -17.06 -1.47
C ILE A 441 22.72 -17.12 -0.37
N TYR A 442 22.91 -17.99 0.62
CA TYR A 442 21.94 -18.20 1.69
C TYR A 442 22.19 -17.30 2.89
N THR A 443 21.13 -16.62 3.31
CA THR A 443 20.97 -16.02 4.64
C THR A 443 19.53 -16.24 5.09
N LYS A 444 19.23 -16.08 6.39
CA LYS A 444 17.85 -16.20 6.89
C LYS A 444 16.87 -15.28 6.13
N ASN A 445 17.29 -14.05 5.83
CA ASN A 445 16.49 -13.04 5.12
C ASN A 445 16.36 -13.31 3.61
N TYR A 446 17.18 -14.19 3.04
CA TYR A 446 17.14 -14.55 1.61
C TYR A 446 16.77 -16.02 1.36
N SER A 447 16.25 -16.70 2.37
CA SER A 447 15.89 -18.13 2.29
C SER A 447 14.88 -18.41 1.17
N ASP A 448 13.84 -17.59 1.00
CA ASP A 448 12.89 -17.78 -0.11
C ASP A 448 13.53 -17.53 -1.49
N ARG A 449 14.47 -16.58 -1.62
CA ARG A 449 15.19 -16.37 -2.89
C ARG A 449 16.03 -17.58 -3.27
N VAL A 450 16.70 -18.21 -2.30
CA VAL A 450 17.45 -19.45 -2.54
C VAL A 450 16.52 -20.59 -2.90
N LYS A 451 15.38 -20.70 -2.19
CA LYS A 451 14.35 -21.70 -2.49
C LYS A 451 13.87 -21.53 -3.94
N PHE A 452 13.49 -20.31 -4.32
CA PHE A 452 13.10 -19.94 -5.69
C PHE A 452 14.15 -20.36 -6.73
N ILE A 453 15.44 -20.05 -6.51
CA ILE A 453 16.52 -20.43 -7.44
C ILE A 453 16.56 -21.95 -7.63
N LEU A 454 16.49 -22.72 -6.54
CA LEU A 454 16.48 -24.17 -6.62
C LEU A 454 15.22 -24.69 -7.32
N GLU A 455 14.05 -24.14 -7.03
CA GLU A 455 12.81 -24.51 -7.74
C GLU A 455 12.91 -24.26 -9.25
N ARG A 456 13.50 -23.12 -9.66
CA ARG A 456 13.72 -22.81 -11.08
C ARG A 456 14.68 -23.78 -11.74
N LEU A 457 15.73 -24.22 -11.03
CA LEU A 457 16.63 -25.26 -11.52
C LEU A 457 15.92 -26.62 -11.63
N GLU A 458 15.14 -27.03 -10.62
CA GLU A 458 14.35 -28.26 -10.67
C GLU A 458 13.40 -28.28 -11.86
N GLN A 459 12.61 -27.21 -12.03
CA GLN A 459 11.66 -27.05 -13.13
C GLN A 459 12.32 -27.12 -14.52
N SER A 460 13.63 -26.85 -14.62
CA SER A 460 14.37 -26.94 -15.87
C SER A 460 14.86 -28.36 -16.18
N LEU A 461 14.95 -29.22 -15.16
CA LEU A 461 15.46 -30.59 -15.27
C LEU A 461 14.36 -31.60 -15.57
N THR A 462 13.10 -31.29 -15.25
CA THR A 462 11.96 -32.18 -15.48
C THR A 462 10.78 -31.47 -16.13
N LYS A 463 10.03 -32.20 -16.95
CA LYS A 463 8.73 -31.76 -17.48
C LYS A 463 7.58 -32.08 -16.53
N GLU A 464 7.82 -32.91 -15.51
CA GLU A 464 6.82 -33.26 -14.51
C GLU A 464 6.55 -32.10 -13.56
N LYS A 465 5.31 -31.99 -13.09
CA LYS A 465 4.94 -30.98 -12.10
C LYS A 465 5.39 -31.42 -10.72
N VAL A 466 6.30 -30.64 -10.14
CA VAL A 466 6.74 -30.80 -8.75
C VAL A 466 5.94 -29.85 -7.86
N ASP A 467 5.43 -30.36 -6.74
CA ASP A 467 4.86 -29.53 -5.68
C ASP A 467 5.96 -29.02 -4.75
N PHE A 468 6.09 -27.70 -4.65
CA PHE A 468 7.12 -27.02 -3.87
C PHE A 468 6.64 -26.51 -2.51
N GLN A 469 5.35 -26.67 -2.17
CA GLN A 469 4.77 -26.11 -0.95
C GLN A 469 5.51 -26.60 0.31
N ASN A 470 5.72 -27.91 0.42
CA ASN A 470 6.34 -28.54 1.60
C ASN A 470 7.87 -28.69 1.51
N LEU A 471 8.49 -28.19 0.43
CA LEU A 471 9.94 -28.26 0.27
C LEU A 471 10.62 -27.09 0.95
N THR A 472 11.76 -27.33 1.58
CA THR A 472 12.59 -26.30 2.22
C THR A 472 14.04 -26.41 1.77
N ASN A 473 14.81 -25.35 2.04
CA ASN A 473 16.26 -25.36 1.81
C ASN A 473 16.94 -26.24 2.86
N GLU A 474 17.76 -27.18 2.41
CA GLU A 474 18.59 -28.04 3.25
C GLU A 474 20.07 -27.78 2.98
N HIS A 475 20.85 -27.63 4.04
CA HIS A 475 22.31 -27.59 3.97
C HIS A 475 22.86 -29.01 4.10
N ILE A 476 23.52 -29.52 3.05
CA ILE A 476 24.12 -30.87 3.09
C ILE A 476 25.15 -30.94 4.21
N MET A 477 26.18 -30.09 4.16
CA MET A 477 27.02 -29.78 5.31
C MET A 477 26.24 -28.84 6.24
N PRO A 478 25.92 -29.25 7.48
CA PRO A 478 25.00 -28.54 8.36
C PRO A 478 25.57 -27.22 8.90
N GLN A 479 24.68 -26.33 9.36
CA GLN A 479 25.05 -25.07 10.00
C GLN A 479 25.77 -25.31 11.34
N THR A 480 25.42 -26.37 12.07
CA THR A 480 26.11 -26.79 13.29
C THR A 480 26.88 -28.09 13.03
N LEU A 481 28.21 -28.02 13.07
CA LEU A 481 29.06 -29.19 12.84
C LEU A 481 29.11 -30.11 14.06
N THR A 482 28.76 -31.39 13.84
CA THR A 482 29.02 -32.48 14.78
C THR A 482 30.49 -32.90 14.75
N ASN A 483 30.92 -33.73 15.72
CA ASN A 483 32.29 -34.24 15.77
C ASN A 483 32.66 -35.02 14.49
N GLU A 484 31.74 -35.80 13.94
CA GLU A 484 31.94 -36.57 12.71
C GLU A 484 32.19 -35.65 11.50
N TRP A 485 31.43 -34.56 11.37
CA TRP A 485 31.67 -33.57 10.33
C TRP A 485 33.02 -32.87 10.49
N ARG A 486 33.45 -32.57 11.72
CA ARG A 486 34.78 -31.99 11.96
C ARG A 486 35.90 -32.95 11.56
N SER A 487 35.77 -34.23 11.90
CA SER A 487 36.72 -35.27 11.50
C SER A 487 36.78 -35.44 9.98
N GLY A 488 35.62 -35.45 9.29
CA GLY A 488 35.56 -35.61 7.83
C GLY A 488 36.03 -34.40 7.01
N LEU A 489 36.13 -33.22 7.62
CA LEU A 489 36.66 -31.99 7.02
C LEU A 489 38.13 -31.71 7.40
N GLU A 490 38.74 -32.60 8.18
CA GLU A 490 40.14 -32.55 8.62
C GLU A 490 40.54 -31.23 9.31
N ASN A 491 41.84 -30.92 9.38
CA ASN A 491 42.39 -29.81 10.19
C ASN A 491 41.90 -28.40 9.78
N ASN A 492 41.32 -28.25 8.58
CA ASN A 492 40.86 -26.95 8.06
C ASN A 492 39.33 -26.79 8.09
N TYR A 493 38.63 -27.60 8.90
CA TYR A 493 37.16 -27.65 8.93
C TYR A 493 36.48 -26.27 9.12
N GLU A 494 37.02 -25.39 9.97
CA GLU A 494 36.45 -24.07 10.23
C GLU A 494 36.47 -23.18 8.98
N GLN A 495 37.59 -23.18 8.24
CA GLN A 495 37.75 -22.39 7.03
C GLN A 495 36.86 -22.92 5.91
N ILE A 496 36.80 -24.25 5.76
CA ILE A 496 35.92 -24.91 4.79
C ILE A 496 34.46 -24.59 5.09
N HIS A 497 34.04 -24.75 6.35
CA HIS A 497 32.68 -24.48 6.78
C HIS A 497 32.29 -23.03 6.50
N LYS A 498 33.10 -22.06 6.96
CA LYS A 498 32.84 -20.64 6.74
C LYS A 498 32.73 -20.27 5.26
N LYS A 499 33.56 -20.86 4.40
CA LYS A 499 33.59 -20.56 2.96
C LYS A 499 32.43 -21.19 2.20
N TRP A 500 32.12 -22.45 2.48
CA TRP A 500 31.25 -23.26 1.62
C TRP A 500 29.83 -23.45 2.16
N LEU A 501 29.59 -23.24 3.45
CA LEU A 501 28.31 -23.52 4.12
C LEU A 501 27.10 -22.96 3.35
N HIS A 502 27.17 -21.69 2.94
CA HIS A 502 26.05 -20.98 2.33
C HIS A 502 26.13 -20.88 0.80
N THR A 503 27.02 -21.65 0.16
CA THR A 503 27.15 -21.71 -1.31
C THR A 503 26.09 -22.62 -1.93
N LEU A 504 25.73 -22.37 -3.18
CA LEU A 504 24.67 -23.15 -3.85
C LEU A 504 25.00 -24.64 -3.94
N GLY A 505 26.28 -24.99 -4.14
CA GLY A 505 26.75 -26.37 -4.16
C GLY A 505 26.44 -27.15 -2.88
N ASN A 506 26.31 -26.48 -1.74
CA ASN A 506 25.99 -27.12 -0.45
C ASN A 506 24.49 -27.12 -0.10
N ILE A 507 23.62 -26.57 -0.95
CA ILE A 507 22.19 -26.39 -0.63
C ILE A 507 21.33 -27.20 -1.59
N THR A 508 20.29 -27.85 -1.09
CA THR A 508 19.29 -28.53 -1.91
C THR A 508 17.86 -28.30 -1.41
N LEU A 509 16.87 -28.81 -2.16
CA LEU A 509 15.48 -28.88 -1.75
C LEU A 509 15.16 -30.26 -1.14
N THR A 510 14.39 -30.27 -0.06
CA THR A 510 13.91 -31.50 0.58
C THR A 510 12.61 -31.25 1.35
N ALA A 511 11.82 -32.31 1.55
CA ALA A 511 10.69 -32.31 2.49
C ALA A 511 11.10 -32.79 3.89
N TYR A 512 12.29 -33.38 4.04
CA TYR A 512 12.75 -34.06 5.26
C TYR A 512 13.75 -33.23 6.07
N ASN A 513 13.65 -31.90 6.03
CA ASN A 513 14.65 -31.01 6.62
C ASN A 513 14.76 -31.19 8.14
N SER A 514 13.62 -31.37 8.82
CA SER A 514 13.55 -31.67 10.25
C SER A 514 14.29 -32.96 10.63
N GLU A 515 14.15 -33.99 9.80
CA GLU A 515 14.72 -35.31 10.01
C GLU A 515 16.20 -35.34 9.66
N LEU A 516 16.65 -34.51 8.72
CA LEU A 516 18.04 -34.42 8.28
C LEU A 516 18.90 -33.66 9.30
N SER A 517 18.47 -32.48 9.76
CA SER A 517 19.12 -31.71 10.83
C SER A 517 20.66 -31.70 10.72
N ASN A 518 21.38 -32.03 11.80
CA ASN A 518 22.83 -32.13 11.86
C ASN A 518 23.37 -33.56 11.68
N LYS A 519 22.58 -34.47 11.06
CA LYS A 519 23.03 -35.85 10.78
C LYS A 519 24.32 -35.87 9.96
N SER A 520 25.02 -37.01 10.04
CA SER A 520 26.21 -37.27 9.24
C SER A 520 25.91 -37.21 7.73
N TYR A 521 26.94 -37.02 6.91
CA TYR A 521 26.75 -37.00 5.47
C TYR A 521 26.15 -38.32 4.93
N SER A 522 26.63 -39.46 5.44
CA SER A 522 26.16 -40.80 5.04
C SER A 522 24.67 -40.97 5.36
N GLU A 523 24.24 -40.60 6.57
CA GLU A 523 22.82 -40.63 6.94
C GLU A 523 21.99 -39.68 6.07
N LYS A 524 22.45 -38.44 5.84
CA LYS A 524 21.71 -37.49 4.98
C LYS A 524 21.55 -38.02 3.57
N LEU A 525 22.60 -38.65 3.04
CA LEU A 525 22.61 -39.22 1.70
C LEU A 525 21.53 -40.29 1.51
N GLU A 526 21.23 -41.11 2.53
CA GLU A 526 20.17 -42.12 2.48
C GLU A 526 18.77 -41.52 2.27
N TYR A 527 18.50 -40.34 2.82
CA TYR A 527 17.23 -39.62 2.61
C TYR A 527 17.23 -38.91 1.26
N ILE A 528 18.33 -38.23 0.92
CA ILE A 528 18.43 -37.46 -0.33
C ILE A 528 18.36 -38.39 -1.54
N LYS A 529 19.00 -39.56 -1.48
CA LYS A 529 18.88 -40.61 -2.51
C LYS A 529 17.48 -41.20 -2.61
N LYS A 530 16.56 -40.98 -1.66
CA LYS A 530 15.14 -41.37 -1.80
C LYS A 530 14.28 -40.26 -2.41
N SER A 531 14.80 -39.03 -2.52
CA SER A 531 14.07 -37.90 -3.09
C SER A 531 13.75 -38.11 -4.58
N ASN A 532 12.52 -37.76 -4.98
CA ASN A 532 12.11 -37.76 -6.39
C ASN A 532 12.51 -36.48 -7.14
N LEU A 533 13.15 -35.52 -6.47
CA LEU A 533 13.61 -34.29 -7.11
C LEU A 533 14.77 -34.57 -8.06
N SER A 534 14.67 -34.06 -9.28
CA SER A 534 15.68 -34.20 -10.34
C SER A 534 17.02 -33.60 -9.90
N LEU A 535 16.99 -32.48 -9.18
CA LEU A 535 18.15 -31.87 -8.53
C LEU A 535 18.91 -32.83 -7.60
N ASN A 536 18.20 -33.72 -6.92
CA ASN A 536 18.78 -34.66 -5.97
C ASN A 536 19.29 -35.94 -6.65
N GLN A 537 18.97 -36.17 -7.93
CA GLN A 537 19.52 -37.30 -8.68
C GLN A 537 21.04 -37.22 -8.85
N TYR A 538 21.63 -36.02 -8.76
CA TYR A 538 23.08 -35.81 -8.68
C TYR A 538 23.74 -36.76 -7.67
N PHE A 539 23.11 -36.96 -6.50
CA PHE A 539 23.64 -37.79 -5.42
C PHE A 539 23.48 -39.29 -5.64
N ARG A 540 22.69 -39.72 -6.64
CA ARG A 540 22.50 -41.13 -7.01
C ARG A 540 23.50 -41.60 -8.07
N ASP A 541 24.06 -40.69 -8.84
CA ASP A 541 25.02 -41.01 -9.90
C ASP A 541 26.30 -41.60 -9.29
N LYS A 542 26.69 -42.80 -9.74
CA LYS A 542 27.90 -43.48 -9.28
C LYS A 542 29.16 -42.65 -9.52
N ASN A 543 29.18 -41.83 -10.57
CA ASN A 543 30.30 -40.93 -10.88
C ASN A 543 30.40 -39.77 -9.90
N ASN A 544 29.32 -39.45 -9.18
CA ASN A 544 29.25 -38.37 -8.18
C ASN A 544 29.07 -38.91 -6.74
N SER A 545 29.01 -40.23 -6.56
CA SER A 545 28.82 -40.88 -5.26
C SER A 545 30.12 -40.86 -4.48
N VAL A 546 30.33 -39.76 -3.76
CA VAL A 546 31.48 -39.57 -2.86
C VAL A 546 31.15 -40.07 -1.46
N ASN A 547 32.16 -40.62 -0.77
CA ASN A 547 32.02 -41.05 0.64
C ASN A 547 32.15 -39.88 1.62
N LEU A 548 32.70 -38.74 1.16
CA LEU A 548 32.98 -37.56 1.97
C LEU A 548 32.40 -36.32 1.29
N TRP A 549 31.84 -35.41 2.08
CA TRP A 549 31.29 -34.14 1.59
C TRP A 549 32.17 -32.97 2.03
N ASN A 550 33.21 -32.70 1.23
CA ASN A 550 34.23 -31.69 1.47
C ASN A 550 34.16 -30.53 0.46
N ALA A 551 35.12 -29.60 0.53
CA ALA A 551 35.20 -28.44 -0.36
C ALA A 551 35.16 -28.80 -1.86
N ASP A 552 35.90 -29.82 -2.28
CA ASP A 552 35.96 -30.22 -3.70
C ASP A 552 34.63 -30.80 -4.17
N THR A 553 33.97 -31.60 -3.34
CA THR A 553 32.66 -32.17 -3.70
C THR A 553 31.55 -31.12 -3.76
N ILE A 554 31.59 -30.12 -2.87
CA ILE A 554 30.68 -28.96 -2.93
C ILE A 554 30.93 -28.17 -4.21
N LYS A 555 32.20 -27.94 -4.56
CA LYS A 555 32.60 -27.24 -5.78
C LYS A 555 32.12 -27.97 -7.03
N ASN A 556 32.34 -29.29 -7.13
CA ASN A 556 31.91 -30.10 -8.27
C ASN A 556 30.39 -30.07 -8.45
N ARG A 557 29.62 -30.14 -7.36
CA ARG A 557 28.17 -29.98 -7.43
C ARG A 557 27.78 -28.58 -7.89
N ALA A 558 28.46 -27.54 -7.40
CA ALA A 558 28.19 -26.18 -7.84
C ALA A 558 28.48 -25.97 -9.34
N GLU A 559 29.55 -26.57 -9.87
CA GLU A 559 29.87 -26.57 -11.30
C GLU A 559 28.79 -27.29 -12.13
N TYR A 560 28.26 -28.41 -11.64
CA TYR A 560 27.11 -29.09 -12.25
C TYR A 560 25.86 -28.19 -12.29
N LEU A 561 25.53 -27.55 -11.16
CA LEU A 561 24.39 -26.63 -11.07
C LEU A 561 24.58 -25.40 -11.98
N ALA A 562 25.82 -24.91 -12.11
CA ALA A 562 26.13 -23.76 -12.96
C ALA A 562 25.85 -24.04 -14.44
N LYS A 563 26.14 -25.26 -14.93
CA LYS A 563 25.82 -25.69 -16.32
C LYS A 563 24.33 -25.71 -16.61
N ILE A 564 23.50 -25.95 -15.60
CA ILE A 564 22.04 -25.88 -15.71
C ILE A 564 21.60 -24.41 -15.66
N ALA A 565 22.14 -23.65 -14.70
CA ALA A 565 21.78 -22.26 -14.47
C ALA A 565 21.97 -21.35 -15.69
N ILE A 566 23.04 -21.53 -16.49
CA ILE A 566 23.25 -20.75 -17.72
C ILE A 566 22.13 -20.93 -18.76
N LYS A 567 21.45 -22.08 -18.76
CA LYS A 567 20.31 -22.35 -19.65
C LYS A 567 19.01 -21.76 -19.10
N VAL A 568 18.85 -21.78 -17.77
CA VAL A 568 17.67 -21.22 -17.09
C VAL A 568 17.66 -19.69 -17.15
N TRP A 569 18.82 -19.08 -17.01
CA TRP A 569 19.01 -17.63 -17.04
C TRP A 569 19.96 -17.27 -18.18
N PRO A 570 19.51 -17.26 -19.44
CA PRO A 570 20.35 -16.96 -20.61
C PRO A 570 20.69 -15.46 -20.72
N ARG A 571 21.68 -15.12 -21.53
CA ARG A 571 22.07 -13.73 -21.85
C ARG A 571 21.78 -13.36 -23.30
#